data_AF-A0A352DVP2-F1
#
_entry.id   AF-A0A352DVP2-F1
#
_cell.length_a   1.000
_cell.length_b   1.000
_cell.length_c   1.000
_cell.angle_alpha   90.00
_cell.angle_beta   90.00
_cell.angle_gamma   90.00
#
_symmetry.space_group_name_H-M   'P 1'
#
loop_
_entity.id
_entity.type
_entity.pdbx_description
1 polymer ?
#
loop_
_entity_poly.entity_id
_entity_poly.type
_entity_poly.pdbx_seq_one_letter_code
_entity_poly.pdbx_strand_id
1 'polypeptide(L)'
;MHATPRSHAFAVAIVCLGYAARVVVAADPPRGGGVVDLSLTVAGDLPCVWPAGMTPFAVVPTATFGRSGRHRDMLVIDEHTGTQWDAPAHFVPPPDSGLEGAGPMGAVTGEKVPAWQFCGEACVIDLTAHRDAAAPGESFLIGPEHVREWELTHRPVGPGDVVCFRTGYTDTYYRPFPAGDRFVSEALRKKAPGWAAPKPETMTYLADRGVTTLASDGASMGPLPNLAVATHQAGGRRGMVWVECATNLGSLPATGSFVAILAAKHAGGSGGECRLLAVTDAALAEALIARARAHAVVDLSVTLDEQLPVVWPGWSAGEEGARYVAKVLNAFSKERGPFFALGHLFDSFAGTHAVLPSFALPADRAEITAAEPAIREAVAAFEERHGPLGTSAARTAGASLADMMGPAHVVDVRSLVGTATFAEGRPASPLVTRAVLERHAATRPFRAGEVVLVRTGHTDRTLRPLPAAPAQDPCFTMPLAGTAEGWPAVAPDAVAYLAEQGIRCIGTDAPTLGGVDPTTSREIDWLAGTKGLVVVEMLTGLEAIADRDAYFLFAPIKIAGTRGGYGRGLALVAPAAARQP
;
A
#
# COMPACT_ATOMS: atom_id res chain seq x y z
N MET A 1 11.79 28.69 83.68
CA MET A 1 13.18 28.40 84.09
C MET A 1 13.96 27.94 82.88
N HIS A 2 15.12 28.56 82.66
CA HIS A 2 16.11 28.19 81.65
C HIS A 2 16.55 26.72 81.78
N ALA A 3 16.79 26.05 80.64
CA ALA A 3 18.05 25.36 80.34
C ALA A 3 18.07 24.81 78.89
N THR A 4 19.19 25.06 78.23
CA THR A 4 19.62 24.69 76.86
C THR A 4 20.23 23.24 76.83
N PRO A 5 20.90 22.78 75.75
CA PRO A 5 20.35 21.91 74.72
C PRO A 5 21.08 20.54 74.61
N ARG A 6 20.54 19.57 73.86
CA ARG A 6 21.34 18.45 73.32
C ARG A 6 20.96 18.14 71.87
N SER A 7 22.00 18.13 71.05
CA SER A 7 22.08 17.85 69.62
C SER A 7 21.92 16.37 69.31
N HIS A 8 20.99 16.00 68.42
CA HIS A 8 20.97 14.69 67.74
C HIS A 8 20.83 14.88 66.23
N ALA A 9 21.70 14.18 65.51
CA ALA A 9 21.89 14.24 64.07
C ALA A 9 20.68 13.69 63.30
N PHE A 10 20.25 14.42 62.27
CA PHE A 10 19.33 13.91 61.25
C PHE A 10 20.15 13.35 60.08
N ALA A 11 20.07 12.05 59.86
CA ALA A 11 20.50 11.41 58.62
C ALA A 11 19.51 11.78 57.51
N VAL A 12 19.97 12.50 56.49
CA VAL A 12 19.21 12.75 55.27
C VAL A 12 19.40 11.55 54.35
N ALA A 13 18.36 10.73 54.21
CA ALA A 13 18.28 9.74 53.16
C ALA A 13 17.99 10.46 51.84
N ILE A 14 19.00 10.56 50.96
CA ILE A 14 18.82 11.00 49.58
C ILE A 14 18.17 9.84 48.82
N VAL A 15 16.87 9.95 48.57
CA VAL A 15 16.17 9.09 47.62
C VAL A 15 16.46 9.64 46.22
N CYS A 16 17.40 9.02 45.52
CA CYS A 16 17.59 9.25 44.08
C CYS A 16 16.41 8.61 43.33
N LEU A 17 15.36 9.39 43.06
CA LEU A 17 14.36 9.02 42.06
C LEU A 17 15.03 9.07 40.68
N GLY A 18 15.41 7.91 40.16
CA GLY A 18 15.84 7.78 38.77
C GLY A 18 14.65 8.07 37.85
N TYR A 19 14.67 9.23 37.20
CA TYR A 19 13.74 9.58 36.15
C TYR A 19 14.10 8.76 34.91
N ALA A 20 13.53 7.57 34.76
CA ALA A 20 13.58 6.84 33.49
C ALA A 20 12.76 7.64 32.48
N ALA A 21 13.44 8.38 31.60
CA ALA A 21 12.81 9.05 30.48
C ALA A 21 12.11 7.99 29.62
N ARG A 22 10.77 7.98 29.65
CA ARG A 22 9.97 7.21 28.71
C ARG A 22 10.17 7.82 27.33
N VAL A 23 10.97 7.20 26.48
CA VAL A 23 10.95 7.46 25.04
C VAL A 23 9.68 6.80 24.50
N VAL A 24 8.56 7.49 24.64
CA VAL A 24 7.40 7.23 23.79
C VAL A 24 7.77 7.86 22.46
N VAL A 25 7.99 7.05 21.42
CA VAL A 25 7.89 7.57 20.06
C VAL A 25 6.41 7.87 19.86
N ALA A 26 6.03 9.10 20.23
CA ALA A 26 4.73 9.63 19.85
C ALA A 26 4.67 9.54 18.33
N ALA A 27 3.55 9.06 17.78
CA ALA A 27 3.26 9.31 16.39
C ALA A 27 3.40 10.83 16.20
N ASP A 28 4.39 11.25 15.40
CA ASP A 28 4.47 12.64 15.01
C ASP A 28 3.08 13.02 14.44
N PRO A 29 2.56 14.24 14.71
CA PRO A 29 1.35 14.69 14.03
C PRO A 29 1.55 14.52 12.52
N PRO A 30 0.50 14.24 11.72
CA PRO A 30 0.66 14.05 10.28
C PRO A 30 1.34 15.28 9.67
N ARG A 31 2.64 15.14 9.42
CA ARG A 31 3.48 16.17 8.79
C ARG A 31 3.45 15.89 7.30
N GLY A 32 2.40 16.40 6.67
CA GLY A 32 2.13 16.18 5.25
C GLY A 32 1.07 17.15 4.76
N GLY A 33 1.28 18.45 4.97
CA GLY A 33 0.41 19.52 4.49
C GLY A 33 0.40 19.61 2.97
N GLY A 34 -0.11 18.57 2.33
CA GLY A 34 0.04 18.32 0.90
C GLY A 34 -0.29 16.89 0.47
N VAL A 35 -0.58 15.93 1.37
CA VAL A 35 -1.03 14.57 0.99
C VAL A 35 -2.36 14.26 1.66
N VAL A 36 -3.36 13.88 0.86
CA VAL A 36 -4.70 13.53 1.31
C VAL A 36 -4.96 12.05 1.08
N ASP A 37 -5.42 11.35 2.11
CA ASP A 37 -5.90 9.98 1.99
C ASP A 37 -7.37 9.96 1.54
N LEU A 38 -7.61 9.39 0.36
CA LEU A 38 -8.93 9.30 -0.28
C LEU A 38 -9.52 7.89 -0.15
N SER A 39 -8.99 7.08 0.76
CA SER A 39 -9.37 5.68 0.95
C SER A 39 -10.16 5.44 2.24
N LEU A 40 -11.18 4.59 2.12
CA LEU A 40 -11.96 4.05 3.22
C LEU A 40 -11.13 3.06 4.03
N THR A 41 -11.37 3.04 5.34
CA THR A 41 -10.80 2.01 6.22
C THR A 41 -11.57 0.71 6.03
N VAL A 42 -10.87 -0.40 5.77
CA VAL A 42 -11.44 -1.75 5.74
C VAL A 42 -11.42 -2.35 7.14
N ALA A 43 -12.60 -2.75 7.64
CA ALA A 43 -12.77 -3.44 8.91
C ALA A 43 -14.05 -4.29 8.90
N GLY A 44 -14.09 -5.35 9.71
CA GLY A 44 -15.22 -6.30 9.73
C GLY A 44 -16.55 -5.72 10.24
N ASP A 45 -16.53 -4.57 10.89
CA ASP A 45 -17.71 -3.83 11.36
C ASP A 45 -18.12 -2.68 10.43
N LEU A 46 -17.42 -2.50 9.30
CA LEU A 46 -17.70 -1.49 8.28
C LEU A 46 -18.31 -2.13 7.02
N PRO A 47 -19.12 -1.40 6.24
CA PRO A 47 -19.72 -1.89 4.99
C PRO A 47 -18.70 -1.86 3.84
N CYS A 48 -17.54 -2.49 4.06
CA CYS A 48 -16.42 -2.55 3.11
C CYS A 48 -16.59 -3.63 2.03
N VAL A 49 -17.46 -4.61 2.24
CA VAL A 49 -17.71 -5.70 1.29
C VAL A 49 -19.14 -5.59 0.76
N TRP A 50 -19.34 -5.90 -0.51
CA TRP A 50 -20.68 -5.94 -1.09
C TRP A 50 -21.55 -6.99 -0.37
N PRO A 51 -22.80 -6.67 0.04
CA PRO A 51 -23.58 -7.49 0.96
C PRO A 51 -24.09 -8.82 0.38
N ALA A 52 -23.87 -9.11 -0.90
CA ALA A 52 -24.36 -10.31 -1.56
C ALA A 52 -23.32 -10.92 -2.51
N GLY A 53 -23.02 -12.22 -2.35
CA GLY A 53 -22.18 -12.97 -3.29
C GLY A 53 -20.68 -12.74 -3.20
N MET A 54 -20.21 -11.97 -2.21
CA MET A 54 -18.78 -11.65 -2.02
C MET A 54 -18.15 -12.41 -0.85
N THR A 55 -16.81 -12.42 -0.82
CA THR A 55 -16.04 -13.10 0.21
C THR A 55 -16.09 -12.28 1.49
N PRO A 56 -16.45 -12.87 2.65
CA PRO A 56 -16.36 -12.14 3.90
C PRO A 56 -14.92 -11.69 4.19
N PHE A 57 -14.75 -10.42 4.53
CA PHE A 57 -13.46 -9.89 4.94
C PHE A 57 -13.06 -10.43 6.33
N ALA A 58 -11.84 -10.95 6.46
CA ALA A 58 -11.28 -11.35 7.74
C ALA A 58 -9.78 -11.08 7.83
N VAL A 59 -9.33 -10.76 9.05
CA VAL A 59 -7.92 -10.66 9.43
C VAL A 59 -7.65 -11.70 10.51
N VAL A 60 -6.72 -12.60 10.27
CA VAL A 60 -6.33 -13.67 11.19
C VAL A 60 -4.87 -13.47 11.57
N PRO A 61 -4.56 -13.05 12.82
CA PRO A 61 -3.17 -12.96 13.27
C PRO A 61 -2.50 -14.34 13.22
N THR A 62 -1.39 -14.44 12.48
CA THR A 62 -0.62 -15.68 12.31
C THR A 62 0.69 -15.66 13.11
N ALA A 63 1.20 -14.47 13.44
CA ALA A 63 2.33 -14.29 14.34
C ALA A 63 2.10 -13.11 15.30
N THR A 64 2.64 -13.22 16.51
CA THR A 64 2.62 -12.15 17.52
C THR A 64 4.02 -11.88 18.06
N PHE A 65 4.25 -10.64 18.53
CA PHE A 65 5.55 -10.24 19.07
C PHE A 65 5.98 -11.17 20.20
N GLY A 66 5.05 -11.51 21.10
CA GLY A 66 5.35 -12.39 22.24
C GLY A 66 5.91 -13.76 21.86
N ARG A 67 5.63 -14.26 20.65
CA ARG A 67 6.10 -15.57 20.16
C ARG A 67 7.26 -15.48 19.19
N SER A 68 7.22 -14.51 18.28
CA SER A 68 8.18 -14.43 17.16
C SER A 68 9.07 -13.20 17.17
N GLY A 69 8.80 -12.24 18.07
CA GLY A 69 9.39 -10.90 18.02
C GLY A 69 8.86 -10.02 16.89
N ARG A 70 7.85 -10.49 16.15
CA ARG A 70 7.18 -9.81 15.03
C ARG A 70 5.68 -10.09 15.02
N HIS A 71 4.93 -9.38 14.19
CA HIS A 71 3.52 -9.65 13.96
C HIS A 71 3.25 -9.95 12.49
N ARG A 72 2.36 -10.90 12.21
CA ARG A 72 1.84 -11.13 10.86
C ARG A 72 0.37 -11.43 10.91
N ASP A 73 -0.30 -11.05 9.83
CA ASP A 73 -1.73 -11.17 9.69
C ASP A 73 -2.01 -11.85 8.33
N MET A 74 -2.78 -12.93 8.33
CA MET A 74 -3.38 -13.51 7.12
C MET A 74 -4.69 -12.79 6.83
N LEU A 75 -4.92 -12.52 5.55
CA LEU A 75 -6.11 -11.87 5.03
C LEU A 75 -6.97 -12.89 4.29
N VAL A 76 -8.29 -12.76 4.46
CA VAL A 76 -9.30 -13.30 3.55
C VAL A 76 -10.07 -12.09 3.03
N ILE A 77 -9.99 -11.85 1.74
CA ILE A 77 -10.46 -10.61 1.11
C ILE A 77 -10.81 -10.86 -0.35
N ASP A 78 -11.68 -10.05 -0.94
CA ASP A 78 -11.92 -10.07 -2.39
C ASP A 78 -11.35 -8.81 -3.05
N GLU A 79 -11.22 -8.85 -4.37
CA GLU A 79 -10.73 -7.72 -5.16
C GLU A 79 -11.55 -6.44 -4.95
N HIS A 80 -12.81 -6.57 -4.56
CA HIS A 80 -13.79 -5.47 -4.52
C HIS A 80 -14.20 -5.19 -3.08
N THR A 81 -13.18 -4.88 -2.27
CA THR A 81 -13.30 -4.53 -0.85
C THR A 81 -12.79 -3.12 -0.55
N GLY A 82 -13.65 -2.28 0.04
CA GLY A 82 -13.31 -0.93 0.48
C GLY A 82 -13.18 0.06 -0.68
N THR A 83 -12.15 0.92 -0.65
CA THR A 83 -11.78 1.71 -1.82
C THR A 83 -11.07 0.81 -2.82
N GLN A 84 -11.79 0.50 -3.88
CA GLN A 84 -11.42 -0.52 -4.88
C GLN A 84 -11.29 0.11 -6.25
N TRP A 85 -10.66 -0.61 -7.17
CA TRP A 85 -10.54 -0.19 -8.55
C TRP A 85 -10.90 -1.31 -9.53
N ASP A 86 -11.42 -0.91 -10.69
CA ASP A 86 -11.86 -1.82 -11.73
C ASP A 86 -10.93 -1.76 -12.94
N ALA A 87 -10.42 -2.93 -13.35
CA ALA A 87 -9.81 -3.10 -14.66
C ALA A 87 -10.91 -3.40 -15.71
N PRO A 88 -10.61 -3.25 -17.02
CA PRO A 88 -11.58 -3.53 -18.06
C PRO A 88 -12.13 -4.97 -18.03
N ALA A 89 -11.30 -5.94 -17.65
CA ALA A 89 -11.70 -7.34 -17.49
C ALA A 89 -12.78 -7.59 -16.42
N HIS A 90 -13.08 -6.61 -15.54
CA HIS A 90 -14.14 -6.75 -14.55
C HIS A 90 -15.52 -6.95 -15.18
N PHE A 91 -15.89 -6.14 -16.18
CA PHE A 91 -17.22 -6.17 -16.81
C PHE A 91 -17.21 -6.37 -18.33
N VAL A 92 -16.05 -6.30 -18.97
CA VAL A 92 -15.90 -6.65 -20.39
C VAL A 92 -15.61 -8.15 -20.47
N PRO A 93 -16.51 -8.97 -21.03
CA PRO A 93 -16.24 -10.38 -21.21
C PRO A 93 -15.05 -10.62 -22.16
N PRO A 94 -14.30 -11.72 -21.99
CA PRO A 94 -13.21 -12.05 -22.89
C PRO A 94 -13.75 -12.32 -24.32
N PRO A 95 -12.96 -12.06 -25.37
CA PRO A 95 -13.40 -12.11 -26.77
C PRO A 95 -14.09 -13.41 -27.19
N ASP A 96 -13.65 -14.52 -26.62
CA ASP A 96 -14.03 -15.91 -26.89
C ASP A 96 -15.15 -16.43 -25.98
N SER A 97 -15.71 -15.58 -25.11
CA SER A 97 -16.83 -15.96 -24.22
C SER A 97 -18.18 -16.15 -24.92
N GLY A 98 -18.37 -15.55 -26.10
CA GLY A 98 -19.67 -15.53 -26.79
C GLY A 98 -20.75 -14.69 -26.09
N LEU A 99 -20.38 -13.87 -25.10
CA LEU A 99 -21.31 -13.00 -24.38
C LEU A 99 -21.44 -11.63 -25.03
N GLU A 100 -22.62 -11.02 -24.89
CA GLU A 100 -22.80 -9.61 -25.25
C GLU A 100 -21.83 -8.76 -24.41
N GLY A 101 -21.09 -7.87 -25.07
CA GLY A 101 -20.00 -7.17 -24.39
C GLY A 101 -18.61 -7.61 -24.75
N ALA A 102 -18.46 -8.84 -25.24
CA ALA A 102 -17.15 -9.43 -25.43
C ALA A 102 -16.26 -8.58 -26.35
N GLY A 103 -15.00 -8.45 -25.96
CA GLY A 103 -14.03 -7.66 -26.73
C GLY A 103 -12.61 -7.79 -26.18
N PRO A 104 -11.60 -7.28 -26.90
CA PRO A 104 -10.18 -7.43 -26.53
C PRO A 104 -9.88 -6.86 -25.14
N MET A 105 -10.61 -5.83 -24.71
CA MET A 105 -10.48 -5.26 -23.37
C MET A 105 -10.83 -6.25 -22.25
N GLY A 106 -11.62 -7.30 -22.52
CA GLY A 106 -11.88 -8.36 -21.55
C GLY A 106 -10.66 -9.22 -21.21
N ALA A 107 -9.55 -9.10 -21.95
CA ALA A 107 -8.27 -9.74 -21.64
C ALA A 107 -7.31 -8.85 -20.83
N VAL A 108 -7.69 -7.58 -20.59
CA VAL A 108 -6.88 -6.60 -19.85
C VAL A 108 -7.23 -6.67 -18.37
N THR A 109 -6.52 -7.58 -17.70
CA THR A 109 -6.54 -7.78 -16.24
C THR A 109 -5.68 -6.73 -15.54
N GLY A 110 -5.81 -6.63 -14.21
CA GLY A 110 -5.31 -5.50 -13.44
C GLY A 110 -3.78 -5.33 -13.46
N GLU A 111 -3.03 -6.41 -13.61
CA GLU A 111 -1.57 -6.41 -13.77
C GLU A 111 -1.10 -5.97 -15.17
N LYS A 112 -2.01 -5.96 -16.16
CA LYS A 112 -1.72 -5.58 -17.55
C LYS A 112 -2.06 -4.12 -17.86
N VAL A 113 -2.79 -3.44 -16.97
CA VAL A 113 -3.06 -2.01 -17.10
C VAL A 113 -1.73 -1.25 -16.99
N PRO A 114 -1.42 -0.34 -17.93
CA PRO A 114 -0.15 0.35 -17.92
C PRO A 114 -0.02 1.29 -16.71
N ALA A 115 1.17 1.34 -16.12
CA ALA A 115 1.45 2.07 -14.88
C ALA A 115 1.01 3.55 -14.91
N TRP A 116 1.16 4.22 -16.06
CA TRP A 116 0.81 5.64 -16.22
C TRP A 116 -0.68 5.92 -16.04
N GLN A 117 -1.55 4.94 -16.26
CA GLN A 117 -2.99 5.11 -16.15
C GLN A 117 -3.49 5.13 -14.69
N PHE A 118 -2.67 4.69 -13.74
CA PHE A 118 -2.97 4.72 -12.31
C PHE A 118 -2.76 6.09 -11.66
N CYS A 119 -2.47 7.15 -12.43
CA CYS A 119 -2.29 8.48 -11.86
C CYS A 119 -2.57 9.59 -12.87
N GLY A 120 -2.82 10.80 -12.38
CA GLY A 120 -3.10 11.96 -13.21
C GLY A 120 -3.56 13.18 -12.42
N GLU A 121 -4.08 14.17 -13.10
CA GLU A 121 -4.65 15.37 -12.47
C GLU A 121 -6.12 15.14 -12.08
N ALA A 122 -6.48 15.38 -10.83
CA ALA A 122 -7.87 15.31 -10.38
C ALA A 122 -8.70 16.43 -11.02
N CYS A 123 -9.81 16.06 -11.66
CA CYS A 123 -10.89 16.96 -12.06
C CYS A 123 -12.12 16.64 -11.21
N VAL A 124 -12.31 17.39 -10.12
CA VAL A 124 -13.34 17.12 -9.12
C VAL A 124 -14.64 17.82 -9.50
N ILE A 125 -15.62 17.03 -9.94
CA ILE A 125 -16.96 17.47 -10.32
C ILE A 125 -17.86 17.33 -9.09
N ASP A 126 -18.21 18.46 -8.48
CA ASP A 126 -19.09 18.51 -7.30
C ASP A 126 -20.56 18.32 -7.68
N LEU A 127 -21.12 17.22 -7.20
CA LEU A 127 -22.50 16.77 -7.41
C LEU A 127 -23.16 16.46 -6.06
N THR A 128 -22.69 17.08 -4.98
CA THR A 128 -23.22 16.88 -3.62
C THR A 128 -24.71 17.18 -3.50
N ALA A 129 -25.23 18.11 -4.29
CA ALA A 129 -26.66 18.40 -4.39
C ALA A 129 -27.50 17.21 -4.88
N HIS A 130 -26.88 16.23 -5.55
CA HIS A 130 -27.53 15.07 -6.16
C HIS A 130 -27.40 13.78 -5.36
N ARG A 131 -26.69 13.79 -4.21
CA ARG A 131 -26.40 12.60 -3.40
C ARG A 131 -27.62 11.72 -3.12
N ASP A 132 -28.74 12.36 -2.77
CA ASP A 132 -30.00 11.70 -2.37
C ASP A 132 -31.17 12.07 -3.30
N ALA A 133 -30.88 12.54 -4.52
CA ALA A 133 -31.86 13.12 -5.43
C ALA A 133 -32.62 12.10 -6.31
N ALA A 134 -32.66 10.83 -5.90
CA ALA A 134 -33.35 9.75 -6.60
C ALA A 134 -34.42 9.09 -5.72
N ALA A 135 -35.32 8.33 -6.32
CA ALA A 135 -36.26 7.52 -5.58
C ALA A 135 -35.56 6.35 -4.84
N PRO A 136 -36.18 5.79 -3.78
CA PRO A 136 -35.64 4.61 -3.12
C PRO A 136 -35.39 3.44 -4.09
N GLY A 137 -34.18 2.89 -4.07
CA GLY A 137 -33.74 1.82 -4.97
C GLY A 137 -33.27 2.28 -6.35
N GLU A 138 -33.17 3.59 -6.58
CA GLU A 138 -32.68 4.19 -7.83
C GLU A 138 -31.46 5.08 -7.56
N SER A 139 -30.59 5.20 -8.56
CA SER A 139 -29.45 6.12 -8.55
C SER A 139 -29.79 7.42 -9.26
N PHE A 140 -29.24 8.55 -8.79
CA PHE A 140 -29.20 9.75 -9.62
C PHE A 140 -28.23 9.53 -10.79
N LEU A 141 -28.67 9.84 -12.01
CA LEU A 141 -27.89 9.60 -13.22
C LEU A 141 -27.05 10.82 -13.60
N ILE A 142 -25.74 10.71 -13.40
CA ILE A 142 -24.78 11.75 -13.80
C ILE A 142 -24.62 11.66 -15.32
N GLY A 143 -25.23 12.59 -16.05
CA GLY A 143 -25.08 12.72 -17.50
C GLY A 143 -23.92 13.62 -17.98
N PRO A 144 -23.61 13.61 -19.29
CA PRO A 144 -22.59 14.48 -19.89
C PRO A 144 -22.81 15.97 -19.63
N GLU A 145 -24.06 16.40 -19.45
CA GLU A 145 -24.44 17.76 -19.10
C GLU A 145 -23.75 18.27 -17.83
N HIS A 146 -23.64 17.44 -16.78
CA HIS A 146 -22.97 17.82 -15.54
C HIS A 146 -21.46 18.04 -15.75
N VAL A 147 -20.84 17.23 -16.62
CA VAL A 147 -19.43 17.40 -16.98
C VAL A 147 -19.23 18.70 -17.74
N ARG A 148 -20.08 18.97 -18.74
CA ARG A 148 -20.01 20.22 -19.53
C ARG A 148 -20.22 21.46 -18.67
N GLU A 149 -21.16 21.42 -17.73
CA GLU A 149 -21.41 22.52 -16.80
C GLU A 149 -20.18 22.80 -15.93
N TRP A 150 -19.49 21.76 -15.47
CA TRP A 150 -18.22 21.91 -14.77
C TRP A 150 -17.13 22.51 -15.69
N GLU A 151 -17.04 22.05 -16.94
CA GLU A 151 -16.08 22.57 -17.94
C GLU A 151 -16.28 24.06 -18.25
N LEU A 152 -17.51 24.60 -18.12
CA LEU A 152 -17.80 26.03 -18.34
C LEU A 152 -17.12 26.96 -17.32
N THR A 153 -16.89 26.47 -16.10
CA THR A 153 -16.33 27.26 -14.99
C THR A 153 -14.87 26.91 -14.70
N HIS A 154 -14.35 25.83 -15.27
CA HIS A 154 -12.99 25.35 -15.09
C HIS A 154 -12.27 25.25 -16.43
N ARG A 155 -12.05 24.02 -16.92
CA ARG A 155 -11.44 23.74 -18.22
C ARG A 155 -12.03 22.46 -18.81
N PRO A 156 -11.89 22.22 -20.12
CA PRO A 156 -12.24 20.93 -20.69
C PRO A 156 -11.44 19.78 -20.08
N VAL A 157 -12.07 18.63 -19.88
CA VAL A 157 -11.39 17.39 -19.49
C VAL A 157 -10.67 16.77 -20.70
N GLY A 158 -9.63 15.98 -20.45
CA GLY A 158 -8.82 15.35 -21.49
C GLY A 158 -7.81 14.28 -21.01
N PRO A 159 -6.87 13.88 -21.89
CA PRO A 159 -5.91 12.82 -21.60
C PRO A 159 -5.02 13.12 -20.39
N GLY A 160 -4.91 12.18 -19.46
CA GLY A 160 -4.16 12.33 -18.20
C GLY A 160 -4.93 13.00 -17.06
N ASP A 161 -6.20 13.32 -17.27
CA ASP A 161 -7.12 13.68 -16.19
C ASP A 161 -7.69 12.43 -15.51
N VAL A 162 -7.87 12.52 -14.19
CA VAL A 162 -8.67 11.61 -13.36
C VAL A 162 -9.97 12.34 -13.04
N VAL A 163 -11.07 11.96 -13.68
CA VAL A 163 -12.38 12.59 -13.42
C VAL A 163 -12.99 12.02 -12.14
N CYS A 164 -13.15 12.87 -11.13
CA CYS A 164 -13.66 12.49 -9.82
C CYS A 164 -15.11 12.99 -9.64
N PHE A 165 -16.07 12.06 -9.59
CA PHE A 165 -17.46 12.37 -9.24
C PHE A 165 -17.60 12.45 -7.72
N ARG A 166 -17.74 13.67 -7.19
CA ARG A 166 -17.92 13.92 -5.77
C ARG A 166 -19.38 14.14 -5.45
N THR A 167 -19.96 13.30 -4.62
CA THR A 167 -21.35 13.40 -4.15
C THR A 167 -21.42 13.52 -2.62
N GLY A 168 -20.31 13.28 -1.92
CA GLY A 168 -20.22 13.17 -0.47
C GLY A 168 -20.86 11.90 0.08
N TYR A 169 -21.05 10.86 -0.76
CA TYR A 169 -21.79 9.65 -0.39
C TYR A 169 -21.06 8.82 0.67
N THR A 170 -19.80 8.44 0.44
CA THR A 170 -18.96 7.78 1.45
C THR A 170 -18.81 8.62 2.73
N ASP A 171 -18.49 9.91 2.61
CA ASP A 171 -18.33 10.82 3.75
C ASP A 171 -19.58 10.87 4.65
N THR A 172 -20.76 10.63 4.07
CA THR A 172 -22.04 10.63 4.80
C THR A 172 -22.41 9.26 5.35
N TYR A 173 -22.27 8.21 4.54
CA TYR A 173 -22.91 6.91 4.76
C TYR A 173 -21.96 5.76 5.09
N TYR A 174 -20.65 5.91 4.90
CA TYR A 174 -19.69 4.89 5.29
C TYR A 174 -19.45 4.92 6.80
N ARG A 175 -20.24 4.15 7.54
CA ARG A 175 -20.28 4.12 9.01
C ARG A 175 -20.27 2.69 9.52
N PRO A 176 -19.86 2.43 10.77
CA PRO A 176 -20.00 1.11 11.37
C PRO A 176 -21.45 0.60 11.34
N PHE A 177 -21.63 -0.70 11.23
CA PHE A 177 -22.94 -1.34 11.36
C PHE A 177 -23.53 -1.10 12.77
N PRO A 178 -24.87 -0.98 12.90
CA PRO A 178 -25.87 -1.13 11.84
C PRO A 178 -26.11 0.14 11.00
N ALA A 179 -25.59 1.32 11.37
CA ALA A 179 -25.80 2.55 10.60
C ALA A 179 -25.23 2.47 9.17
N GLY A 180 -24.17 1.69 8.98
CA GLY A 180 -23.56 1.39 7.69
C GLY A 180 -24.48 0.67 6.69
N ASP A 181 -25.61 0.10 7.11
CA ASP A 181 -26.58 -0.52 6.18
C ASP A 181 -27.07 0.47 5.11
N ARG A 182 -27.11 1.77 5.44
CA ARG A 182 -27.47 2.86 4.52
C ARG A 182 -26.53 2.96 3.31
N PHE A 183 -25.28 2.52 3.44
CA PHE A 183 -24.26 2.66 2.39
C PHE A 183 -24.59 1.87 1.13
N VAL A 184 -25.08 0.63 1.26
CA VAL A 184 -25.44 -0.23 0.11
C VAL A 184 -26.75 -0.97 0.35
N SER A 185 -26.86 -1.67 1.49
CA SER A 185 -27.91 -2.64 1.76
C SER A 185 -29.33 -2.04 1.75
N GLU A 186 -29.53 -0.84 2.29
CA GLU A 186 -30.85 -0.19 2.27
C GLU A 186 -31.29 0.22 0.86
N ALA A 187 -30.35 0.69 0.03
CA ALA A 187 -30.63 1.04 -1.36
C ALA A 187 -31.04 -0.20 -2.17
N LEU A 188 -30.30 -1.31 -2.03
CA LEU A 188 -30.65 -2.58 -2.67
C LEU A 188 -32.02 -3.13 -2.23
N ARG A 189 -32.41 -2.86 -0.98
CA ARG A 189 -33.74 -3.21 -0.43
C ARG A 189 -34.83 -2.18 -0.77
N LYS A 190 -34.52 -1.18 -1.59
CA LYS A 190 -35.43 -0.08 -2.01
C LYS A 190 -35.98 0.73 -0.84
N LYS A 191 -35.20 0.86 0.24
CA LYS A 191 -35.55 1.65 1.44
C LYS A 191 -34.92 3.04 1.46
N ALA A 192 -33.88 3.26 0.66
CA ALA A 192 -33.20 4.52 0.50
C ALA A 192 -32.77 4.72 -0.97
N PRO A 193 -32.48 5.96 -1.42
CA PRO A 193 -31.85 6.20 -2.71
C PRO A 193 -30.48 5.50 -2.79
N GLY A 194 -30.11 5.07 -4.00
CA GLY A 194 -28.77 4.60 -4.30
C GLY A 194 -27.74 5.72 -4.33
N TRP A 195 -26.49 5.36 -4.60
CA TRP A 195 -25.43 6.32 -4.91
C TRP A 195 -25.66 6.96 -6.29
N ALA A 196 -25.26 8.22 -6.46
CA ALA A 196 -25.24 8.82 -7.79
C ALA A 196 -24.10 8.22 -8.62
N ALA A 197 -24.35 7.95 -9.90
CA ALA A 197 -23.42 7.27 -10.78
C ALA A 197 -23.58 7.74 -12.23
N PRO A 198 -22.51 7.70 -13.05
CA PRO A 198 -22.60 8.06 -14.46
C PRO A 198 -23.51 7.12 -15.24
N LYS A 199 -24.24 7.67 -16.20
CA LYS A 199 -24.92 6.87 -17.24
C LYS A 199 -23.94 6.47 -18.36
N PRO A 200 -24.23 5.45 -19.19
CA PRO A 200 -23.35 5.00 -20.27
C PRO A 200 -22.89 6.11 -21.23
N GLU A 201 -23.75 7.10 -21.49
CA GLU A 201 -23.45 8.24 -22.35
C GLU A 201 -22.36 9.14 -21.75
N THR A 202 -22.27 9.23 -20.42
CA THR A 202 -21.21 9.99 -19.72
C THR A 202 -19.87 9.30 -19.85
N MET A 203 -19.82 7.98 -19.68
CA MET A 203 -18.60 7.20 -19.89
C MET A 203 -18.11 7.34 -21.34
N THR A 204 -19.03 7.26 -22.30
CA THR A 204 -18.75 7.47 -23.73
C THR A 204 -18.20 8.86 -23.99
N TYR A 205 -18.86 9.90 -23.46
CA TYR A 205 -18.43 11.30 -23.58
C TYR A 205 -17.02 11.51 -23.05
N LEU A 206 -16.72 11.04 -21.83
CA LEU A 206 -15.40 11.17 -21.22
C LEU A 206 -14.31 10.45 -22.03
N ALA A 207 -14.60 9.23 -22.50
CA ALA A 207 -13.66 8.50 -23.33
C ALA A 207 -13.43 9.17 -24.70
N ASP A 208 -14.45 9.77 -25.32
CA ASP A 208 -14.29 10.58 -26.54
C ASP A 208 -13.40 11.82 -26.33
N ARG A 209 -13.32 12.32 -25.08
CA ARG A 209 -12.38 13.38 -24.67
C ARG A 209 -10.98 12.86 -24.36
N GLY A 210 -10.77 11.55 -24.38
CA GLY A 210 -9.50 10.89 -24.07
C GLY A 210 -9.26 10.66 -22.58
N VAL A 211 -10.27 10.79 -21.72
CA VAL A 211 -10.18 10.42 -20.31
C VAL A 211 -10.14 8.90 -20.18
N THR A 212 -9.13 8.38 -19.47
CA THR A 212 -8.91 6.94 -19.28
C THR A 212 -9.07 6.51 -17.82
N THR A 213 -9.20 7.44 -16.89
CA THR A 213 -9.19 7.15 -15.45
C THR A 213 -10.26 7.98 -14.75
N LEU A 214 -11.04 7.35 -13.86
CA LEU A 214 -12.06 8.02 -13.06
C LEU A 214 -11.98 7.64 -11.57
N ALA A 215 -12.69 8.38 -10.73
CA ALA A 215 -13.00 8.01 -9.36
C ALA A 215 -14.43 8.44 -9.01
N SER A 216 -15.12 7.66 -8.18
CA SER A 216 -16.42 7.99 -7.61
C SER A 216 -16.41 7.73 -6.11
N ASP A 217 -17.05 8.63 -5.35
CA ASP A 217 -17.34 8.39 -3.93
C ASP A 217 -18.65 7.62 -3.69
N GLY A 218 -19.29 7.15 -4.75
CA GLY A 218 -20.40 6.20 -4.68
C GLY A 218 -19.92 4.76 -4.43
N ALA A 219 -20.84 3.90 -4.00
CA ALA A 219 -20.54 2.49 -3.74
C ALA A 219 -20.32 1.66 -5.02
N SER A 220 -20.70 2.20 -6.19
CA SER A 220 -20.29 1.67 -7.49
C SER A 220 -20.34 2.77 -8.56
N MET A 221 -19.62 2.60 -9.66
CA MET A 221 -19.72 3.33 -10.91
C MET A 221 -21.00 2.97 -11.67
N GLY A 222 -21.63 1.83 -11.33
CA GLY A 222 -22.87 1.34 -11.92
C GLY A 222 -24.12 1.91 -11.24
N PRO A 223 -25.04 2.56 -11.99
CA PRO A 223 -26.29 3.04 -11.43
C PRO A 223 -27.30 1.91 -11.16
N LEU A 224 -27.99 2.01 -10.02
CA LEU A 224 -29.17 1.21 -9.73
C LEU A 224 -30.39 1.67 -10.56
N PRO A 225 -31.32 0.75 -10.89
CA PRO A 225 -31.26 -0.68 -10.60
C PRO A 225 -30.64 -1.53 -11.72
N ASN A 226 -30.49 -1.00 -12.94
CA ASN A 226 -30.29 -1.81 -14.15
C ASN A 226 -29.24 -1.29 -15.14
N LEU A 227 -28.51 -0.21 -14.82
CA LEU A 227 -27.51 0.37 -15.71
C LEU A 227 -26.07 0.02 -15.34
N ALA A 228 -25.85 -0.76 -14.29
CA ALA A 228 -24.52 -1.14 -13.85
C ALA A 228 -23.68 -1.74 -14.99
N VAL A 229 -24.13 -2.84 -15.59
CA VAL A 229 -23.41 -3.53 -16.68
C VAL A 229 -23.15 -2.60 -17.87
N ALA A 230 -24.18 -1.88 -18.32
CA ALA A 230 -24.07 -0.99 -19.48
C ALA A 230 -23.05 0.14 -19.23
N THR A 231 -23.00 0.68 -18.01
CA THR A 231 -22.08 1.77 -17.65
C THR A 231 -20.64 1.27 -17.58
N HIS A 232 -20.40 0.14 -16.92
CA HIS A 232 -19.05 -0.44 -16.83
C HIS A 232 -18.55 -0.84 -18.23
N GLN A 233 -19.40 -1.43 -19.08
CA GLN A 233 -19.00 -1.80 -20.45
C GLN A 233 -18.77 -0.58 -21.35
N ALA A 234 -19.52 0.51 -21.19
CA ALA A 234 -19.34 1.73 -21.98
C ALA A 234 -17.93 2.33 -21.79
N GLY A 235 -17.42 2.33 -20.55
CA GLY A 235 -16.05 2.77 -20.25
C GLY A 235 -14.99 1.69 -20.48
N GLY A 236 -15.20 0.49 -19.94
CA GLY A 236 -14.22 -0.60 -19.98
C GLY A 236 -13.84 -1.05 -21.39
N ARG A 237 -14.80 -1.09 -22.34
CA ARG A 237 -14.51 -1.41 -23.75
C ARG A 237 -13.59 -0.39 -24.43
N ARG A 238 -13.44 0.79 -23.84
CA ARG A 238 -12.57 1.88 -24.31
C ARG A 238 -11.28 2.00 -23.50
N GLY A 239 -11.00 1.02 -22.64
CA GLY A 239 -9.78 0.98 -21.84
C GLY A 239 -9.80 1.86 -20.60
N MET A 240 -10.96 2.37 -20.18
CA MET A 240 -11.05 3.13 -18.94
C MET A 240 -10.87 2.21 -17.72
N VAL A 241 -10.27 2.77 -16.67
CA VAL A 241 -10.22 2.19 -15.31
C VAL A 241 -10.80 3.19 -14.33
N TRP A 242 -11.27 2.74 -13.18
CA TRP A 242 -11.78 3.67 -12.17
C TRP A 242 -11.68 3.16 -10.75
N VAL A 243 -11.76 4.10 -9.81
CA VAL A 243 -11.93 3.83 -8.39
C VAL A 243 -13.39 4.01 -7.99
N GLU A 244 -13.93 3.05 -7.25
CA GLU A 244 -15.18 3.15 -6.53
C GLU A 244 -14.90 3.36 -5.03
N CYS A 245 -15.89 3.85 -4.28
CA CYS A 245 -15.75 4.04 -2.85
C CYS A 245 -14.58 4.96 -2.45
N ALA A 246 -14.27 5.99 -3.25
CA ALA A 246 -13.37 7.06 -2.83
C ALA A 246 -14.00 7.86 -1.68
N THR A 247 -13.20 8.54 -0.85
CA THR A 247 -13.69 9.40 0.25
C THR A 247 -12.88 10.69 0.30
N ASN A 248 -13.34 11.67 1.08
CA ASN A 248 -12.67 12.96 1.28
C ASN A 248 -12.42 13.75 0.00
N LEU A 249 -13.13 13.47 -1.11
CA LEU A 249 -12.97 14.20 -2.37
C LEU A 249 -13.24 15.71 -2.21
N GLY A 250 -14.02 16.10 -1.19
CA GLY A 250 -14.26 17.51 -0.86
C GLY A 250 -13.09 18.27 -0.25
N SER A 251 -12.00 17.58 0.09
CA SER A 251 -10.76 18.21 0.54
C SER A 251 -9.86 18.66 -0.63
N LEU A 252 -10.21 18.29 -1.86
CA LEU A 252 -9.45 18.64 -3.06
C LEU A 252 -10.03 19.91 -3.71
N PRO A 253 -9.19 20.78 -4.31
CA PRO A 253 -9.65 21.77 -5.26
C PRO A 253 -10.28 21.09 -6.50
N ALA A 254 -11.03 21.87 -7.29
CA ALA A 254 -11.65 21.38 -8.52
C ALA A 254 -10.63 20.84 -9.54
N THR A 255 -9.44 21.44 -9.61
CA THR A 255 -8.32 21.01 -10.47
C THR A 255 -6.98 21.23 -9.76
N GLY A 256 -5.90 20.66 -10.30
CA GLY A 256 -4.52 20.93 -9.86
C GLY A 256 -3.97 20.01 -8.78
N SER A 257 -4.78 19.10 -8.23
CA SER A 257 -4.26 18.00 -7.39
C SER A 257 -3.76 16.86 -8.26
N PHE A 258 -2.64 16.25 -7.88
CA PHE A 258 -2.23 14.97 -8.44
C PHE A 258 -2.92 13.83 -7.67
N VAL A 259 -3.40 12.80 -8.35
CA VAL A 259 -4.00 11.61 -7.74
C VAL A 259 -3.25 10.35 -8.20
N ALA A 260 -3.08 9.39 -7.29
CA ALA A 260 -2.51 8.08 -7.58
C ALA A 260 -3.36 6.95 -6.97
N ILE A 261 -3.57 5.91 -7.78
CA ILE A 261 -4.24 4.66 -7.43
C ILE A 261 -3.16 3.61 -7.15
N LEU A 262 -2.81 3.43 -5.87
CA LEU A 262 -1.80 2.45 -5.45
C LEU A 262 -2.48 1.10 -5.20
N ALA A 263 -2.79 0.42 -6.31
CA ALA A 263 -3.54 -0.83 -6.35
C ALA A 263 -2.64 -2.06 -6.22
N ALA A 264 -3.06 -3.09 -5.50
CA ALA A 264 -2.35 -4.37 -5.52
C ALA A 264 -2.23 -4.93 -6.96
N LYS A 265 -1.16 -5.69 -7.24
CA LYS A 265 -0.83 -6.19 -8.59
C LYS A 265 -1.11 -7.68 -8.72
N HIS A 266 -2.39 -8.05 -8.57
CA HIS A 266 -2.86 -9.44 -8.67
C HIS A 266 -2.78 -9.97 -10.12
N ALA A 267 -2.13 -11.11 -10.32
CA ALA A 267 -2.07 -11.79 -11.61
C ALA A 267 -3.47 -12.25 -12.04
N GLY A 268 -3.87 -11.88 -13.26
CA GLY A 268 -5.17 -12.23 -13.80
C GLY A 268 -6.34 -11.54 -13.10
N GLY A 269 -6.08 -10.52 -12.26
CA GLY A 269 -7.11 -9.88 -11.46
C GLY A 269 -8.09 -9.04 -12.28
N SER A 270 -9.34 -8.94 -11.84
CA SER A 270 -10.37 -8.12 -12.49
C SER A 270 -10.27 -6.63 -12.14
N GLY A 271 -9.48 -6.32 -11.12
CA GLY A 271 -9.43 -5.03 -10.44
C GLY A 271 -8.62 -5.23 -9.16
N GLY A 272 -9.04 -4.63 -8.06
CA GLY A 272 -8.49 -4.93 -6.76
C GLY A 272 -8.71 -3.85 -5.72
N GLU A 273 -8.18 -4.12 -4.54
CA GLU A 273 -8.08 -3.16 -3.46
C GLU A 273 -7.01 -2.14 -3.81
N CYS A 274 -7.24 -0.88 -3.45
CA CYS A 274 -6.24 0.16 -3.67
C CYS A 274 -6.13 1.13 -2.50
N ARG A 275 -5.00 1.82 -2.43
CA ARG A 275 -4.88 3.07 -1.69
C ARG A 275 -4.95 4.23 -2.68
N LEU A 276 -6.07 4.92 -2.71
CA LEU A 276 -6.25 6.18 -3.41
C LEU A 276 -5.74 7.33 -2.53
N LEU A 277 -4.88 8.18 -3.10
CA LEU A 277 -4.38 9.38 -2.45
C LEU A 277 -4.29 10.55 -3.42
N ALA A 278 -4.21 11.75 -2.87
CA ALA A 278 -3.89 12.96 -3.61
C ALA A 278 -2.69 13.70 -3.04
N VAL A 279 -1.92 14.35 -3.91
CA VAL A 279 -0.95 15.38 -3.56
C VAL A 279 -1.55 16.74 -3.91
N THR A 280 -1.67 17.62 -2.91
CA THR A 280 -2.28 18.96 -2.99
C THR A 280 -1.29 20.12 -2.86
N ASP A 281 -0.02 19.83 -2.54
CA ASP A 281 1.04 20.83 -2.69
C ASP A 281 1.18 21.20 -4.17
N ALA A 282 0.95 22.47 -4.51
CA ALA A 282 0.80 22.89 -5.91
C ALA A 282 2.04 22.61 -6.77
N ALA A 283 3.24 22.90 -6.25
CA ALA A 283 4.49 22.73 -7.00
C ALA A 283 4.80 21.25 -7.24
N LEU A 284 4.63 20.41 -6.21
CA LEU A 284 4.82 18.98 -6.35
C LEU A 284 3.74 18.35 -7.24
N ALA A 285 2.47 18.72 -7.07
CA ALA A 285 1.37 18.22 -7.87
C ALA A 285 1.57 18.54 -9.36
N GLU A 286 1.93 19.78 -9.70
CA GLU A 286 2.23 20.19 -11.09
C GLU A 286 3.33 19.31 -11.70
N ALA A 287 4.44 19.09 -10.97
CA ALA A 287 5.53 18.25 -11.44
C ALA A 287 5.12 16.79 -11.64
N LEU A 288 4.32 16.22 -10.73
CA LEU A 288 3.84 14.84 -10.84
C LEU A 288 2.81 14.67 -11.97
N ILE A 289 1.90 15.63 -12.14
CA ILE A 289 0.93 15.66 -13.26
C ILE A 289 1.67 15.69 -14.59
N ALA A 290 2.70 16.53 -14.74
CA ALA A 290 3.48 16.60 -15.97
C ALA A 290 4.15 15.25 -16.30
N ARG A 291 4.71 14.56 -15.30
CA ARG A 291 5.30 13.22 -15.45
C ARG A 291 4.25 12.17 -15.84
N ALA A 292 3.07 12.20 -15.22
CA ALA A 292 1.96 11.31 -15.54
C ALA A 292 1.45 11.50 -16.97
N ARG A 293 1.23 12.74 -17.42
CA ARG A 293 0.83 13.07 -18.80
C ARG A 293 1.87 12.67 -19.84
N ALA A 294 3.15 12.65 -19.47
CA ALA A 294 4.23 12.14 -20.31
C ALA A 294 4.37 10.61 -20.31
N HIS A 295 3.47 9.90 -19.61
CA HIS A 295 3.52 8.45 -19.37
C HIS A 295 4.85 7.99 -18.73
N ALA A 296 5.54 8.87 -18.01
CA ALA A 296 6.84 8.60 -17.39
C ALA A 296 6.67 7.98 -16.00
N VAL A 297 5.97 6.85 -15.94
CA VAL A 297 5.64 6.14 -14.69
C VAL A 297 6.19 4.72 -14.77
N VAL A 298 6.98 4.35 -13.76
CA VAL A 298 7.55 3.01 -13.61
C VAL A 298 6.81 2.30 -12.48
N ASP A 299 6.34 1.08 -12.75
CA ASP A 299 5.83 0.17 -11.73
C ASP A 299 6.98 -0.65 -11.18
N LEU A 300 7.23 -0.52 -9.87
CA LEU A 300 8.32 -1.16 -9.13
C LEU A 300 7.84 -2.36 -8.30
N SER A 301 6.62 -2.84 -8.56
CA SER A 301 6.02 -3.95 -7.82
C SER A 301 6.09 -5.27 -8.56
N VAL A 302 6.35 -6.32 -7.79
CA VAL A 302 6.20 -7.70 -8.24
C VAL A 302 4.71 -8.02 -8.44
N THR A 303 4.42 -8.88 -9.40
CA THR A 303 3.07 -9.40 -9.59
C THR A 303 2.78 -10.46 -8.52
N LEU A 304 1.64 -10.35 -7.85
CA LEU A 304 1.13 -11.37 -6.94
C LEU A 304 0.52 -12.52 -7.76
N ASP A 305 1.23 -13.64 -7.84
CA ASP A 305 0.86 -14.81 -8.64
C ASP A 305 1.09 -16.09 -7.81
N GLU A 306 0.16 -17.06 -7.86
CA GLU A 306 0.29 -18.35 -7.17
C GLU A 306 1.51 -19.15 -7.65
N GLN A 307 1.99 -18.85 -8.85
CA GLN A 307 3.17 -19.48 -9.44
C GLN A 307 4.46 -18.80 -9.04
N LEU A 308 4.46 -17.67 -8.33
CA LEU A 308 5.69 -16.97 -7.95
C LEU A 308 5.96 -17.12 -6.44
N PRO A 309 7.24 -17.13 -6.01
CA PRO A 309 7.58 -17.07 -4.60
C PRO A 309 7.33 -15.63 -4.13
N VAL A 310 6.10 -15.32 -3.71
CA VAL A 310 5.68 -13.98 -3.26
C VAL A 310 5.31 -13.92 -1.78
N VAL A 311 5.52 -15.01 -1.05
CA VAL A 311 5.22 -15.11 0.37
C VAL A 311 6.41 -15.67 1.13
N TRP A 312 6.54 -15.26 2.39
CA TRP A 312 7.62 -15.71 3.26
C TRP A 312 7.51 -17.22 3.56
N PRO A 313 8.51 -18.06 3.22
CA PRO A 313 8.43 -19.51 3.43
C PRO A 313 8.85 -19.96 4.83
N GLY A 314 9.19 -19.05 5.76
CA GLY A 314 9.68 -19.40 7.11
C GLY A 314 11.19 -19.64 7.17
N TRP A 315 11.84 -19.39 8.31
CA TRP A 315 13.16 -20.00 8.59
C TRP A 315 13.00 -21.43 9.10
N SER A 316 11.87 -21.74 9.73
CA SER A 316 11.56 -23.04 10.30
C SER A 316 10.05 -23.31 10.32
N ALA A 317 9.68 -24.54 10.68
CA ALA A 317 8.29 -24.96 10.73
C ALA A 317 7.46 -24.10 11.70
N GLY A 318 6.35 -23.55 11.22
CA GLY A 318 5.46 -22.66 11.96
C GLY A 318 5.77 -21.17 11.80
N GLU A 319 6.80 -20.80 11.05
CA GLU A 319 7.13 -19.41 10.73
C GLU A 319 6.71 -18.99 9.32
N GLU A 320 6.03 -19.86 8.58
CA GLU A 320 5.60 -19.61 7.21
C GLU A 320 4.50 -18.54 7.18
N GLY A 321 4.57 -17.66 6.19
CA GLY A 321 3.46 -16.80 5.83
C GLY A 321 2.34 -17.62 5.19
N ALA A 322 1.11 -17.11 5.25
CA ALA A 322 0.01 -17.70 4.49
C ALA A 322 0.31 -17.66 2.99
N ARG A 323 0.06 -18.78 2.30
CA ARG A 323 0.25 -18.87 0.83
C ARG A 323 -0.59 -17.83 0.12
N TYR A 324 -0.09 -17.30 -0.99
CA TYR A 324 -0.90 -16.49 -1.87
C TYR A 324 -1.83 -17.40 -2.69
N VAL A 325 -3.13 -17.22 -2.49
CA VAL A 325 -4.20 -17.95 -3.16
C VAL A 325 -5.14 -16.96 -3.82
N ALA A 326 -5.38 -17.14 -5.11
CA ALA A 326 -6.34 -16.40 -5.91
C ALA A 326 -7.29 -17.38 -6.61
N LYS A 327 -8.58 -17.28 -6.29
CA LYS A 327 -9.62 -18.17 -6.85
C LYS A 327 -10.79 -17.37 -7.36
N VAL A 328 -11.38 -17.87 -8.43
CA VAL A 328 -12.55 -17.24 -9.06
C VAL A 328 -13.69 -17.17 -8.05
N LEU A 329 -14.06 -15.95 -7.68
CA LEU A 329 -15.21 -15.64 -6.84
C LEU A 329 -16.47 -15.57 -7.71
N ASN A 330 -16.40 -14.82 -8.81
CA ASN A 330 -17.43 -14.78 -9.84
C ASN A 330 -16.83 -14.88 -11.24
N ALA A 331 -17.54 -15.55 -12.13
CA ALA A 331 -17.20 -15.68 -13.54
C ALA A 331 -18.36 -15.21 -14.40
N PHE A 332 -18.02 -14.71 -15.59
CA PHE A 332 -19.01 -14.35 -16.59
C PHE A 332 -19.95 -15.53 -16.90
N SER A 333 -21.24 -15.36 -16.58
CA SER A 333 -22.30 -16.29 -16.94
C SER A 333 -23.62 -15.54 -17.10
N LYS A 334 -24.58 -16.15 -17.81
CA LYS A 334 -25.92 -15.57 -17.98
C LYS A 334 -26.68 -15.54 -16.65
N GLU A 335 -26.37 -16.46 -15.75
CA GLU A 335 -27.13 -16.73 -14.53
C GLU A 335 -26.59 -16.05 -13.27
N ARG A 336 -25.26 -15.82 -13.15
CA ARG A 336 -24.64 -15.27 -11.92
C ARG A 336 -24.18 -13.81 -11.99
N GLY A 337 -24.37 -13.14 -13.12
CA GLY A 337 -24.09 -11.72 -13.26
C GLY A 337 -22.80 -11.48 -14.07
N PRO A 338 -22.81 -10.55 -15.04
CA PRO A 338 -21.80 -10.47 -16.09
C PRO A 338 -20.57 -9.67 -15.62
N PHE A 339 -20.01 -10.05 -14.48
CA PHE A 339 -18.73 -9.53 -14.01
C PHE A 339 -17.81 -10.68 -13.62
N PHE A 340 -16.51 -10.42 -13.63
CA PHE A 340 -15.46 -11.32 -13.20
C PHE A 340 -14.82 -10.77 -11.95
N ALA A 341 -14.56 -11.61 -10.95
CA ALA A 341 -13.87 -11.22 -9.73
C ALA A 341 -13.14 -12.41 -9.11
N LEU A 342 -12.04 -12.13 -8.43
CA LEU A 342 -11.27 -13.08 -7.64
C LEU A 342 -11.46 -12.83 -6.13
N GLY A 343 -11.42 -13.93 -5.38
CA GLY A 343 -11.22 -13.94 -3.94
C GLY A 343 -9.79 -14.35 -3.62
N HIS A 344 -9.26 -13.77 -2.55
CA HIS A 344 -7.88 -13.90 -2.15
C HIS A 344 -7.74 -14.38 -0.69
N LEU A 345 -6.73 -15.23 -0.47
CA LEU A 345 -6.22 -15.56 0.86
C LEU A 345 -4.70 -15.47 0.81
N PHE A 346 -4.09 -14.66 1.67
CA PHE A 346 -2.64 -14.42 1.66
C PHE A 346 -2.16 -13.70 2.91
N ASP A 347 -0.84 -13.74 3.13
CA ASP A 347 -0.18 -12.96 4.18
C ASP A 347 -0.17 -11.46 3.82
N SER A 348 -0.42 -10.59 4.79
CA SER A 348 -0.41 -9.13 4.58
C SER A 348 0.94 -8.59 4.06
N PHE A 349 2.01 -9.36 4.15
CA PHE A 349 3.35 -9.07 3.63
C PHE A 349 3.67 -9.81 2.32
N ALA A 350 2.64 -10.25 1.56
CA ALA A 350 2.86 -10.87 0.25
C ALA A 350 3.28 -9.83 -0.80
N GLY A 351 4.23 -10.22 -1.66
CA GLY A 351 4.72 -9.40 -2.77
C GLY A 351 5.36 -8.10 -2.29
N THR A 352 5.22 -7.03 -3.06
CA THR A 352 5.70 -5.70 -2.65
C THR A 352 4.81 -5.14 -1.55
N HIS A 353 5.40 -4.84 -0.39
CA HIS A 353 4.65 -4.49 0.80
C HIS A 353 5.39 -3.49 1.69
N ALA A 354 4.64 -2.79 2.54
CA ALA A 354 5.20 -1.96 3.60
C ALA A 354 5.28 -2.71 4.93
N VAL A 355 6.37 -2.52 5.65
CA VAL A 355 6.60 -2.93 7.03
C VAL A 355 6.56 -1.69 7.91
N LEU A 356 5.52 -1.57 8.75
CA LEU A 356 5.42 -0.46 9.71
C LEU A 356 6.19 -0.81 10.99
N PRO A 357 6.57 0.17 11.83
CA PRO A 357 7.21 -0.11 13.13
C PRO A 357 6.46 -1.12 13.99
N SER A 358 5.12 -1.13 13.92
CA SER A 358 4.26 -2.07 14.65
C SER A 358 4.37 -3.53 14.21
N PHE A 359 4.98 -3.82 13.06
CA PHE A 359 5.33 -5.19 12.66
C PHE A 359 6.36 -5.77 13.62
N ALA A 360 7.40 -4.98 13.92
CA ALA A 360 8.58 -5.44 14.64
C ALA A 360 8.54 -5.08 16.13
N LEU A 361 7.82 -4.03 16.50
CA LEU A 361 7.78 -3.52 17.86
C LEU A 361 6.55 -4.01 18.62
N PRO A 362 6.70 -4.26 19.94
CA PRO A 362 5.56 -4.54 20.80
C PRO A 362 4.68 -3.29 20.93
N ALA A 363 3.39 -3.49 21.22
CA ALA A 363 2.48 -2.39 21.49
C ALA A 363 2.88 -1.61 22.76
N ASP A 364 3.39 -2.33 23.77
CA ASP A 364 3.88 -1.78 25.03
C ASP A 364 4.90 -2.73 25.71
N ARG A 365 5.47 -2.30 26.84
CA ARG A 365 6.44 -3.12 27.61
C ARG A 365 5.80 -4.33 28.31
N ALA A 366 4.48 -4.35 28.50
CA ALA A 366 3.79 -5.50 29.08
C ALA A 366 3.79 -6.68 28.10
N GLU A 367 3.69 -6.43 26.80
CA GLU A 367 3.83 -7.47 25.77
C GLU A 367 5.21 -8.15 25.81
N ILE A 368 6.29 -7.40 26.03
CA ILE A 368 7.64 -7.98 26.25
C ILE A 368 7.65 -8.85 27.51
N THR A 369 7.05 -8.36 28.60
CA THR A 369 7.03 -9.08 29.89
C THR A 369 6.32 -10.44 29.77
N ALA A 370 5.23 -10.46 28.99
CA ALA A 370 4.43 -11.64 28.70
C ALA A 370 4.99 -12.52 27.57
N ALA A 371 6.05 -12.08 26.87
CA ALA A 371 6.66 -12.81 25.77
C ALA A 371 7.33 -14.11 26.23
N GLU A 372 7.52 -15.03 25.29
CA GLU A 372 8.26 -16.27 25.50
C GLU A 372 9.70 -15.98 25.96
N PRO A 373 10.31 -16.86 26.78
CA PRO A 373 11.66 -16.64 27.31
C PRO A 373 12.69 -16.27 26.25
N ALA A 374 12.70 -16.97 25.11
CA ALA A 374 13.62 -16.71 24.00
C ALA A 374 13.46 -15.29 23.41
N ILE A 375 12.23 -14.77 23.35
CA ILE A 375 11.98 -13.40 22.89
C ILE A 375 12.48 -12.40 23.92
N ARG A 376 12.26 -12.63 25.23
CA ARG A 376 12.77 -11.74 26.29
C ARG A 376 14.29 -11.67 26.30
N GLU A 377 14.95 -12.82 26.13
CA GLU A 377 16.41 -12.89 26.00
C GLU A 377 16.92 -12.14 24.76
N ALA A 378 16.25 -12.33 23.61
CA ALA A 378 16.57 -11.60 22.40
C ALA A 378 16.40 -10.07 22.56
N VAL A 379 15.32 -9.62 23.22
CA VAL A 379 15.10 -8.21 23.52
C VAL A 379 16.22 -7.69 24.43
N ALA A 380 16.59 -8.40 25.50
CA ALA A 380 17.68 -7.99 26.37
C ALA A 380 19.02 -7.85 25.61
N ALA A 381 19.34 -8.81 24.73
CA ALA A 381 20.54 -8.76 23.90
C ALA A 381 20.51 -7.64 22.85
N PHE A 382 19.34 -7.27 22.34
CA PHE A 382 19.17 -6.09 21.50
C PHE A 382 19.39 -4.81 22.31
N GLU A 383 18.78 -4.71 23.50
CA GLU A 383 18.84 -3.52 24.34
C GLU A 383 20.24 -3.21 24.84
N GLU A 384 21.03 -4.25 25.12
CA GLU A 384 22.45 -4.11 25.46
C GLU A 384 23.27 -3.47 24.33
N ARG A 385 22.97 -3.81 23.06
CA ARG A 385 23.73 -3.35 21.89
C ARG A 385 23.24 -2.03 21.30
N HIS A 386 21.93 -1.81 21.28
CA HIS A 386 21.30 -0.73 20.52
C HIS A 386 20.51 0.26 21.39
N GLY A 387 20.41 0.02 22.69
CA GLY A 387 19.56 0.77 23.60
C GLY A 387 18.11 0.26 23.59
N PRO A 388 17.22 0.90 24.37
CA PRO A 388 15.87 0.39 24.64
C PRO A 388 15.07 0.09 23.37
N LEU A 389 14.41 -1.08 23.34
CA LEU A 389 13.50 -1.43 22.26
C LEU A 389 12.28 -0.52 22.32
N GLY A 390 11.96 0.11 21.18
CA GLY A 390 10.79 0.97 21.03
C GLY A 390 9.46 0.23 21.17
N THR A 391 8.36 0.97 21.11
CA THR A 391 7.00 0.44 21.09
C THR A 391 6.21 1.09 19.95
N SER A 392 5.30 0.36 19.32
CA SER A 392 4.40 0.94 18.31
C SER A 392 3.05 0.25 18.25
N ALA A 393 1.99 1.06 18.29
CA ALA A 393 0.62 0.63 18.04
C ALA A 393 0.12 1.04 16.65
N ALA A 394 1.01 1.51 15.76
CA ALA A 394 0.63 1.94 14.42
C ALA A 394 -0.10 0.82 13.65
N ARG A 395 -0.99 1.21 12.75
CA ARG A 395 -1.73 0.31 11.85
C ARG A 395 -1.82 0.95 10.48
N THR A 396 -2.02 0.18 9.42
CA THR A 396 -2.09 0.73 8.04
C THR A 396 -3.20 1.76 7.86
N ALA A 397 -4.29 1.67 8.65
CA ALA A 397 -5.36 2.66 8.67
C ALA A 397 -4.94 4.05 9.19
N GLY A 398 -3.97 4.10 10.10
CA GLY A 398 -3.44 5.34 10.68
C GLY A 398 -2.02 5.69 10.21
N ALA A 399 -1.45 4.92 9.28
CA ALA A 399 -0.11 5.16 8.78
C ALA A 399 -0.04 6.48 7.99
N SER A 400 1.00 7.27 8.27
CA SER A 400 1.29 8.49 7.53
C SER A 400 1.70 8.17 6.10
N LEU A 401 0.88 8.57 5.12
CA LEU A 401 1.19 8.37 3.71
C LEU A 401 2.49 9.07 3.31
N ALA A 402 2.71 10.28 3.84
CA ALA A 402 3.88 11.10 3.56
C ALA A 402 5.22 10.48 4.04
N ASP A 403 5.17 9.43 4.88
CA ASP A 403 6.37 8.72 5.30
C ASP A 403 6.79 7.64 4.31
N MET A 404 5.91 7.23 3.40
CA MET A 404 6.14 6.15 2.42
C MET A 404 6.34 6.67 0.98
N MET A 405 6.52 7.98 0.82
CA MET A 405 6.68 8.63 -0.47
C MET A 405 7.67 9.78 -0.40
N GLY A 406 8.29 10.11 -1.52
CA GLY A 406 9.27 11.20 -1.60
C GLY A 406 10.18 11.07 -2.81
N PRO A 407 11.12 12.02 -2.99
CA PRO A 407 12.17 11.89 -3.99
C PRO A 407 12.94 10.59 -3.79
N ALA A 408 13.10 9.80 -4.85
CA ALA A 408 13.75 8.51 -4.81
C ALA A 408 15.28 8.67 -4.81
N HIS A 409 15.92 8.06 -3.82
CA HIS A 409 17.37 8.01 -3.69
C HIS A 409 17.85 6.56 -3.83
N VAL A 410 18.22 6.17 -5.04
CA VAL A 410 18.69 4.80 -5.30
C VAL A 410 20.15 4.64 -4.87
N VAL A 411 20.42 3.60 -4.08
CA VAL A 411 21.75 3.17 -3.67
C VAL A 411 22.02 1.80 -4.30
N ASP A 412 22.92 1.76 -5.29
CA ASP A 412 23.28 0.50 -5.95
C ASP A 412 24.33 -0.26 -5.12
N VAL A 413 23.94 -1.42 -4.62
CA VAL A 413 24.78 -2.28 -3.77
C VAL A 413 25.07 -3.63 -4.43
N ARG A 414 24.85 -3.76 -5.75
CA ARG A 414 25.08 -5.00 -6.48
C ARG A 414 26.54 -5.47 -6.42
N SER A 415 27.48 -4.57 -6.17
CA SER A 415 28.89 -4.92 -5.95
C SER A 415 29.14 -5.75 -4.70
N LEU A 416 28.17 -5.85 -3.78
CA LEU A 416 28.24 -6.71 -2.59
C LEU A 416 27.78 -8.14 -2.87
N VAL A 417 27.13 -8.40 -4.00
CA VAL A 417 26.70 -9.76 -4.36
C VAL A 417 27.95 -10.63 -4.61
N GLY A 418 27.97 -11.82 -4.02
CA GLY A 418 29.08 -12.78 -4.04
C GLY A 418 30.11 -12.58 -2.92
N THR A 419 29.81 -11.76 -1.91
CA THR A 419 30.76 -11.45 -0.81
C THR A 419 30.47 -12.22 0.48
N ALA A 420 29.27 -12.81 0.64
CA ALA A 420 28.93 -13.55 1.84
C ALA A 420 29.42 -15.00 1.77
N THR A 421 29.90 -15.49 2.92
CA THR A 421 30.26 -16.90 3.07
C THR A 421 29.11 -17.63 3.76
N PHE A 422 28.50 -18.58 3.04
CA PHE A 422 27.36 -19.36 3.50
C PHE A 422 27.64 -20.86 3.34
N ALA A 423 26.87 -21.68 4.05
CA ALA A 423 26.83 -23.12 3.88
C ALA A 423 25.42 -23.64 4.20
N GLU A 424 25.12 -24.87 3.80
CA GLU A 424 23.83 -25.49 4.12
C GLU A 424 23.57 -25.47 5.64
N GLY A 425 22.39 -24.99 6.04
CA GLY A 425 22.02 -24.78 7.44
C GLY A 425 22.71 -23.58 8.12
N ARG A 426 23.54 -22.83 7.39
CA ARG A 426 24.22 -21.59 7.82
C ARG A 426 24.09 -20.53 6.72
N PRO A 427 22.87 -20.01 6.48
CA PRO A 427 22.63 -18.99 5.47
C PRO A 427 23.33 -17.68 5.85
N ALA A 428 23.77 -16.91 4.85
CA ALA A 428 24.43 -15.62 5.08
C ALA A 428 24.10 -14.61 3.98
N SER A 429 24.00 -13.35 4.38
CA SER A 429 23.74 -12.21 3.49
C SER A 429 24.97 -11.29 3.41
N PRO A 430 25.24 -10.67 2.24
CA PRO A 430 26.09 -9.49 2.18
C PRO A 430 25.54 -8.38 3.07
N LEU A 431 26.41 -7.50 3.58
CA LEU A 431 26.01 -6.42 4.49
C LEU A 431 26.22 -5.04 3.85
N VAL A 432 25.15 -4.28 3.71
CA VAL A 432 25.19 -2.84 3.44
C VAL A 432 25.46 -2.13 4.77
N THR A 433 26.73 -1.84 5.06
CA THR A 433 27.16 -1.18 6.30
C THR A 433 27.11 0.34 6.18
N ARG A 434 27.24 1.05 7.31
CA ARG A 434 27.38 2.51 7.32
C ARG A 434 28.49 2.99 6.39
N ALA A 435 29.63 2.29 6.37
CA ALA A 435 30.76 2.65 5.49
C ALA A 435 30.43 2.52 3.99
N VAL A 436 29.54 1.61 3.60
CA VAL A 436 29.04 1.53 2.22
C VAL A 436 28.20 2.78 1.90
N LEU A 437 27.29 3.14 2.80
CA LEU A 437 26.42 4.30 2.63
C LEU A 437 27.19 5.63 2.66
N GLU A 438 28.17 5.80 3.52
CA GLU A 438 29.03 7.00 3.57
C GLU A 438 29.82 7.18 2.27
N ARG A 439 30.27 6.07 1.67
CA ARG A 439 30.98 6.10 0.37
C ARG A 439 30.05 6.53 -0.77
N HIS A 440 28.81 6.05 -0.76
CA HIS A 440 27.77 6.51 -1.70
C HIS A 440 27.47 8.00 -1.48
N ALA A 441 27.25 8.40 -0.22
CA ALA A 441 26.94 9.77 0.18
C ALA A 441 28.03 10.79 -0.19
N ALA A 442 29.29 10.35 -0.33
CA ALA A 442 30.38 11.21 -0.80
C ALA A 442 30.15 11.76 -2.22
N THR A 443 29.34 11.07 -3.05
CA THR A 443 28.98 11.51 -4.40
C THR A 443 27.53 12.00 -4.50
N ARG A 444 26.62 11.40 -3.73
CA ARG A 444 25.20 11.75 -3.69
C ARG A 444 24.73 11.80 -2.23
N PRO A 445 24.87 12.94 -1.53
CA PRO A 445 24.47 13.05 -0.12
C PRO A 445 22.97 12.80 0.07
N PHE A 446 22.63 12.12 1.16
CA PHE A 446 21.24 11.91 1.57
C PHE A 446 20.60 13.23 2.03
N ARG A 447 19.30 13.40 1.77
CA ARG A 447 18.51 14.55 2.22
C ARG A 447 17.28 14.08 2.98
N ALA A 448 16.93 14.82 4.02
CA ALA A 448 15.72 14.56 4.79
C ALA A 448 14.48 14.56 3.88
N GLY A 449 13.60 13.56 4.06
CA GLY A 449 12.41 13.37 3.23
C GLY A 449 12.62 12.61 1.92
N GLU A 450 13.85 12.23 1.57
CA GLU A 450 14.08 11.24 0.50
C GLU A 450 13.63 9.83 0.94
N VAL A 451 13.26 9.02 -0.04
CA VAL A 451 13.07 7.57 0.12
C VAL A 451 14.31 6.87 -0.41
N VAL A 452 15.04 6.18 0.47
CA VAL A 452 16.27 5.48 0.08
C VAL A 452 15.90 4.09 -0.45
N LEU A 453 16.17 3.82 -1.72
CA LEU A 453 15.86 2.56 -2.38
C LEU A 453 17.16 1.77 -2.62
N VAL A 454 17.34 0.67 -1.91
CA VAL A 454 18.52 -0.19 -2.00
C VAL A 454 18.35 -1.14 -3.18
N ARG A 455 19.14 -0.92 -4.23
CA ARG A 455 19.19 -1.78 -5.42
C ARG A 455 20.22 -2.87 -5.23
N THR A 456 19.74 -4.05 -4.86
CA THR A 456 20.47 -5.31 -4.77
C THR A 456 20.41 -6.12 -6.06
N GLY A 457 19.41 -5.86 -6.91
CA GLY A 457 19.06 -6.64 -8.10
C GLY A 457 18.60 -8.07 -7.79
N HIS A 458 18.27 -8.40 -6.54
CA HIS A 458 17.91 -9.77 -6.14
C HIS A 458 16.61 -10.21 -6.81
N THR A 459 15.50 -9.49 -6.58
CA THR A 459 14.19 -9.81 -7.18
C THR A 459 14.27 -9.94 -8.70
N ASP A 460 14.93 -9.00 -9.40
CA ASP A 460 15.10 -9.04 -10.86
C ASP A 460 15.82 -10.33 -11.33
N ARG A 461 16.83 -10.78 -10.59
CA ARG A 461 17.61 -11.99 -10.93
C ARG A 461 16.90 -13.29 -10.56
N THR A 462 16.18 -13.32 -9.44
CA THR A 462 15.76 -14.59 -8.81
C THR A 462 14.27 -14.84 -8.80
N LEU A 463 13.42 -13.82 -8.93
CA LEU A 463 11.96 -14.01 -8.94
C LEU A 463 11.54 -14.70 -10.24
N ARG A 464 11.23 -15.98 -10.17
CA ARG A 464 10.84 -16.86 -11.28
C ARG A 464 9.69 -17.76 -10.84
N PRO A 465 8.95 -18.37 -11.78
CA PRO A 465 7.95 -19.37 -11.42
C PRO A 465 8.53 -20.45 -10.50
N LEU A 466 7.77 -20.81 -9.47
CA LEU A 466 8.09 -21.85 -8.50
C LEU A 466 8.40 -23.15 -9.26
N PRO A 467 9.58 -23.75 -9.01
CA PRO A 467 9.96 -24.96 -9.71
C PRO A 467 9.18 -26.18 -9.21
N ALA A 468 9.10 -27.22 -10.05
CA ALA A 468 8.59 -28.50 -9.61
C ALA A 468 9.55 -29.14 -8.59
N ALA A 469 9.00 -29.79 -7.56
CA ALA A 469 9.80 -30.56 -6.61
C ALA A 469 10.64 -31.62 -7.35
N PRO A 470 11.90 -31.87 -6.94
CA PRO A 470 12.55 -31.39 -5.71
C PRO A 470 13.34 -30.07 -5.85
N ALA A 471 13.29 -29.39 -7.01
CA ALA A 471 13.99 -28.12 -7.17
C ALA A 471 13.39 -27.05 -6.25
N GLN A 472 14.23 -26.13 -5.79
CA GLN A 472 13.88 -25.07 -4.85
C GLN A 472 13.98 -23.71 -5.54
N ASP A 473 13.16 -22.75 -5.11
CA ASP A 473 13.21 -21.43 -5.70
C ASP A 473 14.48 -20.68 -5.26
N PRO A 474 15.16 -19.95 -6.17
CA PRO A 474 16.38 -19.22 -5.85
C PRO A 474 16.11 -17.88 -5.14
N CYS A 475 14.84 -17.47 -5.00
CA CYS A 475 14.47 -16.16 -4.47
C CYS A 475 14.43 -16.17 -2.94
N PHE A 476 13.85 -17.22 -2.34
CA PHE A 476 13.70 -17.40 -0.91
C PHE A 476 14.32 -18.71 -0.43
N THR A 477 13.86 -19.86 -0.95
CA THR A 477 14.15 -21.17 -0.33
C THR A 477 15.65 -21.50 -0.34
N MET A 478 16.33 -21.39 -1.49
CA MET A 478 17.76 -21.69 -1.56
C MET A 478 18.63 -20.76 -0.68
N PRO A 479 18.42 -19.42 -0.71
CA PRO A 479 19.10 -18.52 0.22
C PRO A 479 18.89 -18.84 1.70
N LEU A 480 17.65 -19.14 2.11
CA LEU A 480 17.31 -19.46 3.50
C LEU A 480 17.88 -20.81 3.95
N ALA A 481 17.98 -21.77 3.04
CA ALA A 481 18.64 -23.06 3.31
C ALA A 481 20.17 -22.94 3.38
N GLY A 482 20.76 -21.83 2.93
CA GLY A 482 22.21 -21.68 2.79
C GLY A 482 22.78 -22.51 1.63
N THR A 483 21.97 -22.82 0.62
CA THR A 483 22.42 -23.46 -0.64
C THR A 483 22.64 -22.44 -1.76
N ALA A 484 22.27 -21.17 -1.52
CA ALA A 484 22.64 -20.00 -2.30
C ALA A 484 22.97 -18.83 -1.35
N GLU A 485 23.60 -17.78 -1.90
CA GLU A 485 23.86 -16.55 -1.15
C GLU A 485 22.54 -15.83 -0.80
N GLY A 486 22.47 -15.26 0.39
CA GLY A 486 21.43 -14.32 0.78
C GLY A 486 21.48 -13.02 -0.01
N TRP A 487 20.38 -12.27 0.02
CA TRP A 487 20.34 -10.90 -0.50
C TRP A 487 21.10 -9.94 0.42
N PRO A 488 21.66 -8.83 -0.09
CA PRO A 488 22.25 -7.78 0.73
C PRO A 488 21.28 -7.25 1.80
N ALA A 489 21.68 -7.37 3.07
CA ALA A 489 20.94 -6.87 4.21
C ALA A 489 21.43 -5.48 4.60
N VAL A 490 20.54 -4.56 4.98
CA VAL A 490 20.93 -3.24 5.48
C VAL A 490 21.26 -3.34 6.95
N ALA A 491 22.56 -3.30 7.26
CA ALA A 491 23.05 -3.57 8.60
C ALA A 491 22.53 -2.55 9.65
N PRO A 492 22.48 -2.92 10.95
CA PRO A 492 21.95 -2.03 11.98
C PRO A 492 22.60 -0.64 12.02
N ASP A 493 23.92 -0.55 11.82
CA ASP A 493 24.65 0.73 11.78
C ASP A 493 24.25 1.60 10.57
N ALA A 494 23.95 0.98 9.43
CA ALA A 494 23.43 1.64 8.24
C ALA A 494 22.00 2.16 8.44
N VAL A 495 21.13 1.37 9.07
CA VAL A 495 19.76 1.80 9.43
C VAL A 495 19.81 3.03 10.34
N ALA A 496 20.64 2.99 11.39
CA ALA A 496 20.82 4.11 12.30
C ALA A 496 21.35 5.35 11.57
N TYR A 497 22.36 5.19 10.69
CA TYR A 497 22.91 6.29 9.90
C TYR A 497 21.87 6.94 8.97
N LEU A 498 21.05 6.16 8.27
CA LEU A 498 19.97 6.69 7.42
C LEU A 498 18.94 7.48 8.24
N ALA A 499 18.55 6.96 9.40
CA ALA A 499 17.66 7.69 10.32
C ALA A 499 18.29 9.02 10.79
N GLU A 500 19.59 9.04 11.08
CA GLU A 500 20.34 10.28 11.41
C GLU A 500 20.32 11.31 10.26
N GLN A 501 20.21 10.87 9.00
CA GLN A 501 20.08 11.76 7.83
C GLN A 501 18.64 12.28 7.62
N GLY A 502 17.68 11.91 8.48
CA GLY A 502 16.27 12.29 8.35
C GLY A 502 15.51 11.49 7.28
N ILE A 503 16.03 10.32 6.90
CA ILE A 503 15.29 9.36 6.08
C ILE A 503 14.17 8.75 6.91
N ARG A 504 12.99 8.60 6.31
CA ARG A 504 11.81 8.00 6.95
C ARG A 504 11.35 6.69 6.31
N CYS A 505 11.78 6.44 5.07
CA CYS A 505 11.49 5.20 4.37
C CYS A 505 12.71 4.63 3.67
N ILE A 506 12.91 3.32 3.84
CA ILE A 506 13.92 2.52 3.15
C ILE A 506 13.19 1.47 2.31
N GLY A 507 13.42 1.47 1.00
CA GLY A 507 12.96 0.41 0.10
C GLY A 507 14.09 -0.56 -0.25
N THR A 508 13.76 -1.81 -0.57
CA THR A 508 14.72 -2.79 -1.10
C THR A 508 14.08 -3.63 -2.20
N ASP A 509 14.84 -3.94 -3.25
CA ASP A 509 14.46 -4.91 -4.29
C ASP A 509 14.86 -6.36 -3.92
N ALA A 510 14.74 -6.68 -2.63
CA ALA A 510 14.99 -7.98 -2.04
C ALA A 510 13.80 -8.41 -1.16
N PRO A 511 13.66 -9.71 -0.85
CA PRO A 511 12.56 -10.23 -0.05
C PRO A 511 12.33 -9.53 1.28
N THR A 512 13.41 -9.18 1.99
CA THR A 512 13.38 -8.41 3.23
C THR A 512 14.57 -7.46 3.31
N LEU A 513 14.50 -6.43 4.15
CA LEU A 513 15.62 -5.56 4.48
C LEU A 513 16.70 -6.29 5.29
N GLY A 514 16.27 -7.27 6.09
CA GLY A 514 17.07 -7.93 7.12
C GLY A 514 17.97 -9.09 6.67
N GLY A 515 17.88 -9.51 5.41
CA GLY A 515 18.65 -10.67 4.93
C GLY A 515 18.11 -12.02 5.39
N VAL A 516 18.95 -13.05 5.26
CA VAL A 516 18.58 -14.46 5.52
C VAL A 516 18.89 -14.95 6.93
N ASP A 517 19.74 -14.26 7.70
CA ASP A 517 20.03 -14.65 9.08
C ASP A 517 18.89 -14.19 10.02
N PRO A 518 18.21 -15.09 10.75
CA PRO A 518 17.02 -14.73 11.53
C PRO A 518 17.31 -13.74 12.66
N THR A 519 18.50 -13.83 13.27
CA THR A 519 18.88 -12.96 14.39
C THR A 519 19.13 -11.54 13.90
N THR A 520 19.99 -11.40 12.90
CA THR A 520 20.33 -10.12 12.25
C THR A 520 19.10 -9.49 11.62
N SER A 521 18.27 -10.28 10.93
CA SER A 521 17.04 -9.81 10.33
C SER A 521 16.09 -9.21 11.37
N ARG A 522 15.92 -9.87 12.52
CA ARG A 522 15.08 -9.35 13.61
C ARG A 522 15.63 -8.07 14.23
N GLU A 523 16.95 -7.99 14.41
CA GLU A 523 17.59 -6.78 14.93
C GLU A 523 17.41 -5.58 13.99
N ILE A 524 17.52 -5.80 12.67
CA ILE A 524 17.30 -4.78 11.65
C ILE A 524 15.86 -4.28 11.70
N ASP A 525 14.87 -5.18 11.79
CA ASP A 525 13.45 -4.79 11.90
C ASP A 525 13.16 -4.00 13.18
N TRP A 526 13.69 -4.47 14.31
CA TRP A 526 13.54 -3.80 15.62
C TRP A 526 14.19 -2.43 15.63
N LEU A 527 15.37 -2.29 15.03
CA LEU A 527 16.05 -1.00 14.96
C LEU A 527 15.32 -0.05 14.01
N ALA A 528 14.91 -0.51 12.82
CA ALA A 528 14.14 0.29 11.88
C ALA A 528 12.84 0.80 12.51
N GLY A 529 12.09 -0.10 13.17
CA GLY A 529 10.89 0.26 13.91
C GLY A 529 11.17 1.25 15.05
N THR A 530 12.23 1.05 15.84
CA THR A 530 12.61 1.94 16.95
C THR A 530 12.99 3.33 16.45
N LYS A 531 13.54 3.44 15.24
CA LYS A 531 13.83 4.71 14.57
C LYS A 531 12.62 5.33 13.86
N GLY A 532 11.45 4.68 13.91
CA GLY A 532 10.23 5.15 13.26
C GLY A 532 10.27 5.05 11.73
N LEU A 533 11.16 4.22 11.17
CA LEU A 533 11.25 4.01 9.74
C LEU A 533 10.11 3.10 9.26
N VAL A 534 9.57 3.42 8.09
CA VAL A 534 8.78 2.47 7.31
C VAL A 534 9.72 1.79 6.31
N VAL A 535 9.54 0.49 6.09
CA VAL A 535 10.32 -0.24 5.09
C VAL A 535 9.39 -0.69 3.96
N VAL A 536 9.84 -0.60 2.72
CA VAL A 536 9.13 -1.18 1.56
C VAL A 536 9.97 -2.30 0.97
N GLU A 537 9.48 -3.53 1.07
CA GLU A 537 10.23 -4.71 0.69
C GLU A 537 9.73 -5.28 -0.64
N MET A 538 10.56 -6.14 -1.24
CA MET A 538 10.24 -6.89 -2.44
C MET A 538 9.85 -6.00 -3.62
N LEU A 539 10.57 -4.89 -3.81
CA LEU A 539 10.52 -4.09 -5.03
C LEU A 539 11.20 -4.84 -6.19
N THR A 540 11.01 -4.34 -7.40
CA THR A 540 11.62 -4.85 -8.64
C THR A 540 11.91 -3.69 -9.59
N GLY A 541 12.78 -3.89 -10.58
CA GLY A 541 12.98 -2.91 -11.66
C GLY A 541 13.60 -1.56 -11.24
N LEU A 542 14.30 -1.49 -10.09
CA LEU A 542 14.92 -0.24 -9.61
C LEU A 542 15.95 0.35 -10.58
N GLU A 543 16.48 -0.45 -11.51
CA GLU A 543 17.33 0.01 -12.62
C GLU A 543 16.67 1.13 -13.44
N ALA A 544 15.37 1.08 -13.64
CA ALA A 544 14.64 2.03 -14.48
C ALA A 544 14.64 3.46 -13.90
N ILE A 545 15.02 3.63 -12.63
CA ILE A 545 15.03 4.91 -11.92
C ILE A 545 16.38 5.27 -11.26
N ALA A 546 17.39 4.40 -11.31
CA ALA A 546 18.63 4.53 -10.53
C ALA A 546 19.34 5.90 -10.68
N ASP A 547 19.46 6.36 -11.92
CA ASP A 547 20.17 7.60 -12.29
C ASP A 547 19.22 8.71 -12.76
N ARG A 548 17.95 8.65 -12.34
CA ARG A 548 16.91 9.57 -12.81
C ARG A 548 16.31 10.34 -11.63
N ASP A 549 15.89 11.57 -11.89
CA ASP A 549 15.00 12.29 -10.97
C ASP A 549 13.65 11.57 -10.96
N ALA A 550 13.36 10.85 -9.88
CA ALA A 550 12.15 10.09 -9.70
C ALA A 550 11.50 10.44 -8.35
N TYR A 551 10.18 10.41 -8.30
CA TYR A 551 9.39 10.53 -7.08
C TYR A 551 8.71 9.20 -6.82
N PHE A 552 9.03 8.56 -5.70
CA PHE A 552 8.50 7.27 -5.30
C PHE A 552 7.20 7.42 -4.51
N LEU A 553 6.23 6.56 -4.80
CA LEU A 553 4.93 6.47 -4.15
C LEU A 553 4.68 5.02 -3.73
N PHE A 554 4.45 4.79 -2.44
CA PHE A 554 3.88 3.55 -1.94
C PHE A 554 2.89 3.87 -0.80
N ALA A 555 1.82 3.10 -0.72
CA ALA A 555 0.98 3.05 0.47
C ALA A 555 0.24 1.71 0.52
N PRO A 556 0.19 1.05 1.70
CA PRO A 556 -0.55 -0.20 1.85
C PRO A 556 -2.06 0.04 1.81
N ILE A 557 -2.81 -1.01 1.45
CA ILE A 557 -4.27 -1.02 1.59
C ILE A 557 -4.67 -0.66 3.02
N LYS A 558 -5.72 0.17 3.17
CA LYS A 558 -6.10 0.80 4.44
C LYS A 558 -6.90 -0.15 5.34
N ILE A 559 -6.25 -1.16 5.90
CA ILE A 559 -6.92 -2.18 6.71
C ILE A 559 -6.72 -1.90 8.22
N ALA A 560 -7.81 -1.75 8.98
CA ALA A 560 -7.74 -1.35 10.39
C ALA A 560 -6.81 -2.21 11.26
N GLY A 561 -6.77 -3.53 11.00
CA GLY A 561 -6.08 -4.50 11.84
C GLY A 561 -4.60 -4.73 11.51
N THR A 562 -4.11 -4.31 10.34
CA THR A 562 -2.79 -4.77 9.85
C THR A 562 -1.65 -3.86 10.27
N ARG A 563 -0.46 -4.46 10.46
CA ARG A 563 0.78 -3.82 10.93
C ARG A 563 1.82 -3.56 9.84
N GLY A 564 1.37 -3.71 8.62
CA GLY A 564 2.09 -3.69 7.35
C GLY A 564 1.10 -4.13 6.28
N GLY A 565 1.48 -4.02 5.02
CA GLY A 565 0.52 -4.33 3.97
C GLY A 565 1.09 -4.29 2.56
N TYR A 566 0.56 -5.19 1.75
CA TYR A 566 0.65 -5.17 0.29
C TYR A 566 0.11 -3.86 -0.31
N GLY A 567 0.62 -3.52 -1.48
CA GLY A 567 0.23 -2.36 -2.26
C GLY A 567 0.97 -2.34 -3.60
N ARG A 568 1.13 -1.15 -4.19
CA ARG A 568 1.94 -0.97 -5.41
C ARG A 568 2.86 0.22 -5.29
N GLY A 569 4.12 0.00 -5.64
CA GLY A 569 5.17 1.00 -5.70
C GLY A 569 5.22 1.60 -7.10
N LEU A 570 4.95 2.89 -7.22
CA LEU A 570 5.09 3.64 -8.46
C LEU A 570 6.22 4.66 -8.34
N ALA A 571 6.97 4.87 -9.42
CA ALA A 571 7.93 5.94 -9.52
C ALA A 571 7.61 6.85 -10.72
N LEU A 572 7.31 8.11 -10.45
CA LEU A 572 7.13 9.12 -11.49
C LEU A 572 8.47 9.74 -11.81
N VAL A 573 8.92 9.55 -13.04
CA VAL A 573 10.26 9.93 -13.46
C VAL A 573 10.22 11.19 -14.29
N ALA A 574 11.13 12.12 -14.04
CA ALA A 574 11.30 13.27 -14.87
C ALA A 574 11.54 12.83 -16.34
N PRO A 575 10.93 13.53 -17.32
CA PRO A 575 11.29 13.36 -18.72
C PRO A 575 12.81 13.51 -18.87
N ALA A 576 13.44 12.69 -19.72
CA ALA A 576 14.82 12.92 -20.06
C ALA A 576 14.96 14.35 -20.58
N ALA A 577 15.89 15.13 -20.03
CA ALA A 577 16.16 16.47 -20.56
C ALA A 577 16.39 16.33 -22.07
N ALA A 578 15.64 17.08 -22.87
CA ALA A 578 15.89 17.14 -24.30
C ALA A 578 17.38 17.47 -24.47
N ARG A 579 18.15 16.55 -25.08
CA ARG A 579 19.53 16.86 -25.46
C ARG A 579 19.44 18.11 -26.31
N GLN A 580 20.00 19.23 -25.82
CA GLN A 580 20.12 20.41 -26.65
C GLN A 580 20.87 19.99 -27.93
N PRO A 581 20.36 20.35 -29.12
CA PRO A 581 20.87 19.85 -30.39
C PRO A 581 22.34 20.18 -30.62
#